data_AF-A0A0P7D4M0-F1
#
_entry.id   AF-A0A0P7D4M0-F1
#
_cell.length_a   1.000
_cell.length_b   1.000
_cell.length_c   1.000
_cell.angle_alpha   90.00
_cell.angle_beta   90.00
_cell.angle_gamma   90.00
#
_symmetry.space_group_name_H-M   'P 1'
#
loop_
_entity.id
_entity.type
_entity.pdbx_description
1 polymer ?
#
loop_
_entity_poly.entity_id
_entity_poly.type
_entity_poly.pdbx_seq_one_letter_code
_entity_poly.pdbx_strand_id
1 'polypeptide(L)' 'MASLWTLLFQRPRHHAYARLDAHGKCVAFKQCSQAPNGSDWVQIGETRLAWLGHELPADARVCARASRRWHQRILAA' A
#
# COMPACT_ATOMS: atom_id res chain seq x y z
N MET A 1 -2.87 -27.90 9.89
CA MET A 1 -3.56 -27.40 11.10
C MET A 1 -2.86 -26.13 11.54
N ALA A 2 -3.48 -24.96 11.38
CA ALA A 2 -2.88 -23.70 11.85
C ALA A 2 -3.01 -23.63 13.38
N SER A 3 -1.91 -23.37 14.08
CA SER A 3 -1.89 -23.17 15.53
C SER A 3 -2.61 -21.87 15.90
N LEU A 4 -3.33 -21.85 17.03
CA LEU A 4 -4.02 -20.65 17.53
C LEU A 4 -3.04 -19.46 17.69
N TRP A 5 -1.78 -19.75 17.99
CA TRP A 5 -0.71 -18.76 18.05
C TRP A 5 -0.47 -18.07 16.71
N THR A 6 -0.46 -18.79 15.60
CA THR A 6 -0.24 -18.21 14.28
C THR A 6 -1.36 -17.23 13.92
N LEU A 7 -2.60 -17.54 14.31
CA LEU A 7 -3.76 -16.67 14.07
C LEU A 7 -3.75 -15.38 14.92
N LEU A 8 -3.22 -15.44 16.14
CA LEU A 8 -3.18 -14.29 17.04
C LEU A 8 -1.96 -13.38 16.81
N PHE A 9 -0.84 -13.94 16.36
CA PHE A 9 0.42 -13.19 16.20
C PHE A 9 0.74 -12.81 14.74
N GLN A 10 0.07 -13.40 13.74
CA GLN A 10 0.18 -12.92 12.36
C GLN A 10 -0.69 -11.68 12.16
N ARG A 11 -0.22 -10.53 12.65
CA ARG A 11 -0.83 -9.25 12.32
C ARG A 11 -0.51 -8.93 10.85
N PRO A 12 -1.50 -8.88 9.95
CA PRO A 12 -1.23 -8.52 8.57
C PRO A 12 -0.65 -7.10 8.57
N ARG A 13 0.53 -6.92 7.97
CA ARG A 13 1.09 -5.59 7.78
C ARG A 13 0.26 -4.93 6.68
N HIS A 14 -0.71 -4.11 7.08
CA HIS A 14 -1.50 -3.34 6.15
C HIS A 14 -0.66 -2.16 5.64
N HIS A 15 -0.59 -2.02 4.33
CA HIS A 15 0.00 -0.86 3.68
C HIS A 15 -1.11 0.09 3.25
N ALA A 16 -0.87 1.38 3.36
CA ALA A 16 -1.78 2.40 2.85
C ALA A 16 -1.44 2.70 1.39
N TYR A 17 -2.49 2.84 0.59
CA TYR A 17 -2.42 3.19 -0.82
C TYR A 17 -3.36 4.36 -1.08
N ALA A 18 -2.91 5.30 -1.91
CA ALA A 18 -3.71 6.36 -2.47
C ALA A 18 -3.94 6.06 -3.96
N ARG A 19 -5.16 6.27 -4.45
CA ARG A 19 -5.47 6.22 -5.87
C ARG A 19 -5.35 7.61 -6.45
N LEU A 20 -4.61 7.75 -7.54
CA LEU A 20 -4.48 8.98 -8.29
C LEU A 20 -5.42 8.97 -9.51
N ASP A 21 -5.91 10.13 -9.91
CA ASP A 21 -6.53 10.32 -11.21
C ASP A 21 -5.47 10.57 -12.31
N ALA A 22 -5.93 10.76 -13.56
CA ALA A 22 -5.06 11.07 -14.69
C ALA A 22 -4.30 12.40 -14.55
N HIS A 23 -4.75 13.28 -13.65
CA HIS A 23 -4.13 14.57 -13.33
C HIS A 23 -3.21 14.48 -12.10
N GLY A 24 -3.05 13.30 -11.49
CA GLY A 24 -2.22 13.11 -10.29
C GLY A 24 -2.86 13.52 -8.97
N LYS A 25 -4.17 13.81 -8.96
CA LYS A 25 -4.93 14.13 -7.74
C LYS A 25 -5.36 12.87 -7.02
N CYS A 26 -5.29 12.88 -5.70
CA CYS A 26 -5.71 11.75 -4.89
C CYS A 26 -7.24 11.70 -4.82
N VAL A 27 -7.83 10.62 -5.34
CA VAL A 27 -9.30 10.43 -5.39
C VAL A 27 -9.81 9.39 -4.41
N ALA A 28 -8.95 8.50 -3.91
CA ALA A 28 -9.34 7.47 -2.95
C ALA A 28 -8.17 6.98 -2.10
N PHE A 29 -8.50 6.40 -0.95
CA PHE A 29 -7.54 5.71 -0.08
C PHE A 29 -7.96 4.27 0.14
N LYS A 30 -6.99 3.38 0.30
CA LYS A 30 -7.21 1.98 0.63
C LYS A 30 -6.09 1.46 1.51
N GLN A 31 -6.44 0.69 2.54
CA GLN A 31 -5.48 -0.05 3.35
C GLN A 31 -5.60 -1.53 3.03
N CYS A 32 -4.54 -2.12 2.49
CA CYS A 32 -4.50 -3.54 2.16
C CYS A 32 -3.10 -4.11 2.39
N SER A 33 -3.04 -5.39 2.77
CA SER A 33 -1.77 -6.10 2.93
C SER A 33 -1.13 -6.46 1.59
N GLN A 34 -1.96 -6.64 0.55
CA GLN A 34 -1.54 -6.92 -0.82
C GLN A 34 -1.70 -5.69 -1.69
N ALA A 35 -0.84 -5.52 -2.69
CA ALA A 35 -0.97 -4.46 -3.67
C ALA A 35 -2.35 -4.57 -4.37
N PRO A 36 -3.13 -3.48 -4.43
CA PRO A 36 -4.43 -3.52 -5.09
C PRO A 36 -4.27 -3.73 -6.60
N ASN A 37 -5.10 -4.60 -7.18
CA ASN A 37 -5.20 -4.73 -8.63
C ASN A 37 -5.93 -3.52 -9.22
N GLY A 38 -5.28 -2.81 -10.13
CA GLY A 38 -5.79 -1.61 -10.80
C GLY A 38 -4.66 -0.63 -11.13
N SER A 39 -4.89 0.24 -12.12
CA SER A 39 -3.94 1.32 -12.42
C SER A 39 -4.02 2.43 -11.36
N ASP A 40 -2.92 3.17 -11.19
CA ASP A 40 -2.85 4.44 -10.45
C ASP A 40 -2.94 4.36 -8.92
N TRP A 41 -2.74 3.18 -8.34
CA TRP A 41 -2.51 3.05 -6.89
C TRP A 41 -1.04 3.29 -6.56
N VAL A 42 -0.79 4.26 -5.68
CA VAL A 42 0.54 4.56 -5.15
C VAL A 42 0.58 4.25 -3.65
N GLN A 43 1.67 3.63 -3.21
CA GLN A 43 1.86 3.34 -1.79
C GLN A 43 2.22 4.62 -1.05
N ILE A 44 1.54 4.86 0.07
CA ILE A 44 1.74 6.03 0.93
C ILE A 44 2.16 5.58 2.34
N GLY A 45 2.92 6.41 3.03
CA GLY A 45 3.42 6.10 4.38
C GLY A 45 2.33 6.28 5.45
N GLU A 46 1.40 7.19 5.19
CA GLU A 46 0.31 7.57 6.07
C GLU A 46 -0.91 7.98 5.23
N THR A 47 -2.11 7.87 5.79
CA THR A 47 -3.34 8.32 5.13
C THR A 47 -3.70 9.70 5.66
N ARG A 48 -3.65 10.74 4.82
CA ARG A 48 -4.12 12.08 5.16
C ARG A 48 -5.29 12.48 4.29
N LEU A 49 -6.44 12.74 4.93
CA LEU A 49 -7.66 13.20 4.26
C LEU A 49 -7.48 14.52 3.51
N ALA A 50 -6.56 15.37 3.97
CA ALA A 50 -6.20 16.64 3.32
C ALA A 50 -5.68 16.47 1.88
N TRP A 51 -5.24 15.27 1.48
CA TRP A 51 -4.80 15.02 0.11
C TRP A 51 -5.97 14.70 -0.83
N LEU A 52 -7.17 14.40 -0.33
CA LEU A 52 -8.31 14.06 -1.17
C LEU A 52 -8.70 15.26 -2.04
N GLY A 53 -8.70 15.08 -3.36
CA GLY A 53 -8.94 16.14 -4.35
C GLY A 53 -7.72 17.03 -4.64
N HIS A 54 -6.60 16.81 -3.97
CA HIS A 54 -5.34 17.54 -4.15
C HIS A 54 -4.27 16.64 -4.78
N GLU A 55 -3.25 17.27 -5.38
CA GLU A 55 -2.08 16.56 -5.89
C GLU A 55 -1.32 15.90 -4.74
N LEU A 56 -1.00 14.61 -4.91
CA LEU A 56 -0.30 13.88 -3.87
C LEU A 56 1.18 14.30 -3.86
N PRO A 57 1.68 14.90 -2.76
CA PRO A 57 3.07 15.34 -2.66
C PRO A 57 4.04 14.17 -2.80
N ALA A 58 5.21 14.43 -3.38
CA ALA A 58 6.22 13.39 -3.64
C ALA A 58 6.69 12.72 -2.34
N ASP A 59 6.85 13.47 -1.25
CA ASP A 59 7.25 12.97 0.07
C ASP A 59 6.22 12.01 0.70
N ALA A 60 4.94 12.12 0.34
CA ALA A 60 3.92 11.20 0.82
C ALA A 60 4.02 9.81 0.17
N ARG A 61 4.64 9.75 -1.02
CA ARG A 61 4.80 8.52 -1.80
C ARG A 61 5.96 7.74 -1.21
N VAL A 62 5.68 6.53 -0.72
CA VAL A 62 6.75 5.60 -0.33
C VAL A 62 7.43 5.15 -1.62
N CYS A 63 8.65 5.63 -1.87
CA CYS A 63 9.39 5.28 -3.07
C CYS A 63 9.43 3.75 -3.25
N ALA A 64 8.89 3.28 -4.39
CA ALA A 64 8.70 1.87 -4.75
C ALA A 64 9.98 1.01 -4.80
N ARG A 65 11.15 1.54 -4.42
CA ARG A 65 12.38 0.76 -4.32
C ARG A 65 12.28 -0.34 -3.25
N ALA A 66 11.39 -0.19 -2.28
CA ALA A 66 11.09 -1.23 -1.28
C ALA A 66 10.13 -2.33 -1.78
N SER A 67 9.28 -2.08 -2.78
CA SER A 67 8.28 -3.06 -3.24
C SER A 67 8.87 -4.17 -4.13
N ARG A 68 10.01 -3.92 -4.82
CA ARG A 68 10.74 -4.97 -5.55
C ARG A 68 11.36 -6.04 -4.66
N ARG A 69 11.70 -5.72 -3.41
CA ARG A 69 12.22 -6.71 -2.45
C ARG A 69 11.14 -7.67 -1.93
N TRP A 70 9.86 -7.30 -2.05
CA TRP A 70 8.77 -8.14 -1.56
C TRP A 70 8.46 -9.31 -2.51
N HIS A 71 8.48 -9.07 -3.83
CA HIS A 71 8.31 -10.13 -4.82
C HIS A 71 9.42 -11.19 -4.78
N GLN A 72 10.63 -10.86 -4.34
CA GLN A 72 11.74 -11.82 -4.27
C GLN A 72 11.67 -12.78 -3.06
N ARG A 73 10.81 -12.53 -2.07
CA ARG A 73 10.70 -13.41 -0.89
C ARG A 73 9.69 -14.55 -1.04
N ILE A 74 8.93 -14.58 -2.13
CA ILE A 74 7.84 -15.58 -2.33
C ILE A 74 8.26 -16.72 -3.29
N LEU A 75 9.42 -16.62 -3.96
CA LEU A 75 9.93 -17.66 -4.87
C LEU A 75 11.03 -18.56 -4.28
N ALA A 76 11.13 -18.63 -2.95
CA ALA A 76 12.02 -19.58 -2.28
C ALA A 76 11.19 -20.52 -1.39
N ALA A 77 10.53 -21.50 -2.02
CA ALA A 77 10.06 -22.73 -1.39
C ALA A 77 9.88 -23.80 -2.47
#